data_AF-A0A4R5WKQ3-F1
#
_entry.id   AF-A0A4R5WKQ3-F1
#
_cell.length_a   1.000
_cell.length_b   1.000
_cell.length_c   1.000
_cell.angle_alpha   90.00
_cell.angle_beta   90.00
_cell.angle_gamma   90.00
#
_symmetry.space_group_name_H-M   'P 1'
#
loop_
_entity.id
_entity.type
_entity.pdbx_description
1 polymer ?
#
loop_
_entity_poly.entity_id
_entity_poly.type
_entity_poly.pdbx_seq_one_letter_code
_entity_poly.pdbx_strand_id
1 'polypeptide(L)'
;MPRFPKPREGSWTQHYPELGTGPVSYEDSISPEIYQLEREAIFKRAWLNVARVEQLPRKGSYLTREMKVVNTSIILVRNGSGEIKAYHNVCRHRGNKLVWNDMPLQETSGVCRQFTCKYHAWRYDLDGNLTFVQQEDEFFDLDKSRYGLVPVHCDVWEGFVFVNFARQPEQSLREFLGPMVTALEGYPFGAMTSRWSYRSEVKANWKLYMDAFQEFYHAPVLHANQSPTAYSKAAAQAGFEAPHYRLEGPHRLVSTSGVRAWEMAPEMRKPIEDICQSGLFGPWDKPDLGELPAGLNPAKCEPWGLDSFQLFPNFVILFWGQGWYLTYHYWPTSYQSHIFEGTLYFPQPRTPRERVAQELAAVSFKEYGLQDANTLEATQSMIESRVIDEFLLCDQEILLRHLHKETAAWIEDYRAGSVAR
;
A
#
# COMPACT_ATOMS: atom_id res chain seq x y z
N MET A 1 16.17 11.46 -28.78
CA MET A 1 16.50 10.02 -28.69
C MET A 1 16.16 9.57 -27.29
N PRO A 2 15.58 8.36 -27.10
CA PRO A 2 15.29 7.85 -25.76
C PRO A 2 16.59 7.66 -24.97
N ARG A 3 16.56 7.96 -23.67
CA ARG A 3 17.68 7.78 -22.73
C ARG A 3 17.86 6.33 -22.36
N PHE A 4 16.76 5.58 -22.31
CA PHE A 4 16.74 4.18 -21.93
C PHE A 4 16.27 3.32 -23.11
N PRO A 5 16.71 2.06 -23.19
CA PRO A 5 16.19 1.14 -24.20
C PRO A 5 14.67 1.02 -24.09
N LYS A 6 13.97 1.31 -25.19
CA LYS A 6 12.55 1.00 -25.33
C LYS A 6 12.37 -0.49 -25.64
N PRO A 7 11.16 -1.05 -25.40
CA PRO A 7 10.82 -2.38 -25.88
C PRO A 7 11.05 -2.54 -27.38
N ARG A 8 11.23 -3.78 -27.84
CA ARG A 8 11.48 -4.09 -29.25
C ARG A 8 10.39 -3.55 -30.18
N GLU A 9 9.16 -3.48 -29.67
CA GLU A 9 7.98 -3.01 -30.37
C GLU A 9 8.00 -1.49 -30.62
N GLY A 10 8.78 -0.73 -29.85
CA GLY A 10 9.01 0.71 -30.01
C GLY A 10 8.57 1.56 -28.82
N SER A 11 7.44 1.21 -28.19
CA SER A 11 6.87 1.92 -27.05
C SER A 11 6.38 0.94 -25.97
N TRP A 12 6.17 1.43 -24.74
CA TRP A 12 5.64 0.60 -23.66
C TRP A 12 4.18 0.20 -23.91
N THR A 13 3.34 1.09 -24.45
CA THR A 13 1.97 0.74 -24.83
C THR A 13 1.92 -0.26 -26.00
N GLN A 14 2.87 -0.21 -26.94
CA GLN A 14 2.97 -1.22 -28.00
C GLN A 14 3.43 -2.58 -27.48
N HIS A 15 4.23 -2.60 -26.41
CA HIS A 15 4.65 -3.83 -25.74
C HIS A 15 3.49 -4.51 -24.98
N TYR A 16 2.52 -3.72 -24.50
CA TYR A 16 1.29 -4.18 -23.85
C TYR A 16 0.04 -3.76 -24.66
N PRO A 17 -0.15 -4.31 -25.88
CA PRO A 17 -1.16 -3.85 -26.83
C PRO A 17 -2.59 -3.96 -26.31
N GLU A 18 -2.85 -4.87 -25.38
CA GLU A 18 -4.13 -5.09 -24.74
C GLU A 18 -4.59 -3.93 -23.85
N LEU A 19 -3.71 -2.97 -23.53
CA LEU A 19 -4.05 -1.75 -22.79
C LEU A 19 -4.52 -0.60 -23.70
N GLY A 20 -4.24 -0.69 -25.00
CA GLY A 20 -4.65 0.28 -26.00
C GLY A 20 -4.02 1.68 -25.83
N THR A 21 -4.17 2.51 -26.86
CA THR A 21 -3.67 3.90 -26.90
C THR A 21 -4.78 4.95 -26.92
N GLY A 22 -6.04 4.51 -26.92
CA GLY A 22 -7.20 5.41 -26.94
C GLY A 22 -7.33 6.24 -25.64
N PRO A 23 -8.24 7.22 -25.63
CA PRO A 23 -8.61 7.89 -24.39
C PRO A 23 -9.10 6.90 -23.33
N VAL A 24 -8.91 7.24 -22.06
CA VAL A 24 -9.43 6.52 -20.90
C VAL A 24 -10.53 7.33 -20.22
N SER A 25 -11.40 6.64 -19.49
CA SER A 25 -12.41 7.28 -18.65
C SER A 25 -12.10 7.03 -17.18
N TYR A 26 -12.34 8.04 -16.34
CA TYR A 26 -12.25 7.93 -14.88
C TYR A 26 -13.61 7.64 -14.22
N GLU A 27 -14.57 7.09 -14.97
CA GLU A 27 -15.89 6.72 -14.44
C GLU A 27 -15.79 5.81 -13.20
N ASP A 28 -14.83 4.88 -13.19
CA ASP A 28 -14.55 3.99 -12.07
C ASP A 28 -14.05 4.71 -10.80
N SER A 29 -13.66 5.98 -10.94
CA SER A 29 -13.12 6.82 -9.89
C SER A 29 -14.10 7.89 -9.42
N ILE A 30 -15.29 7.96 -10.03
CA ILE A 30 -16.35 8.91 -9.66
C ILE A 30 -17.73 8.26 -9.43
N SER A 31 -17.95 7.01 -9.87
CA SER A 31 -19.24 6.33 -9.71
C SER A 31 -19.40 5.69 -8.32
N PRO A 32 -20.43 6.06 -7.55
CA PRO A 32 -20.81 5.35 -6.32
C PRO A 32 -21.16 3.87 -6.57
N GLU A 33 -21.76 3.56 -7.72
CA GLU A 33 -22.18 2.21 -8.10
C GLU A 33 -20.96 1.32 -8.40
N ILE A 34 -19.97 1.84 -9.13
CA ILE A 34 -18.71 1.13 -9.37
C ILE A 34 -17.99 0.91 -8.05
N TYR A 35 -17.94 1.90 -7.16
CA TYR A 35 -17.37 1.72 -5.83
C TYR A 35 -18.04 0.56 -5.06
N GLN A 36 -19.37 0.41 -5.12
CA GLN A 36 -20.02 -0.75 -4.48
C GLN A 36 -19.56 -2.08 -5.10
N LEU A 37 -19.36 -2.12 -6.42
CA LEU A 37 -18.83 -3.31 -7.10
C LEU A 37 -17.38 -3.59 -6.70
N GLU A 38 -16.52 -2.58 -6.62
CA GLU A 38 -15.12 -2.75 -6.17
C GLU A 38 -15.06 -3.37 -4.77
N ARG A 39 -15.94 -2.94 -3.85
CA ARG A 39 -15.99 -3.49 -2.48
C ARG A 39 -16.21 -5.00 -2.49
N GLU A 40 -17.15 -5.50 -3.30
CA GLU A 40 -17.46 -6.92 -3.39
C GLU A 40 -16.47 -7.69 -4.27
N ALA A 41 -16.16 -7.15 -5.44
CA ALA A 41 -15.40 -7.79 -6.49
C ALA A 41 -13.90 -7.80 -6.20
N ILE A 42 -13.37 -6.76 -5.53
CA ILE A 42 -11.93 -6.57 -5.31
C ILE A 42 -11.61 -6.72 -3.82
N PHE A 43 -12.06 -5.80 -2.96
CA PHE A 43 -11.55 -5.73 -1.59
C PHE A 43 -12.00 -6.89 -0.70
N LYS A 44 -13.12 -7.55 -1.02
CA LYS A 44 -13.53 -8.78 -0.33
C LYS A 44 -12.89 -10.05 -0.90
N ARG A 45 -12.33 -10.02 -2.11
CA ARG A 45 -11.80 -11.20 -2.83
C ARG A 45 -10.27 -11.25 -2.89
N ALA A 46 -9.62 -10.09 -3.00
CA ALA A 46 -8.17 -9.97 -3.06
C ALA A 46 -7.51 -10.14 -1.69
N TRP A 47 -6.23 -10.49 -1.68
CA TRP A 47 -5.41 -10.42 -0.48
C TRP A 47 -5.01 -8.96 -0.20
N LEU A 48 -5.28 -8.49 1.02
CA LEU A 48 -5.01 -7.11 1.45
C LEU A 48 -3.88 -7.09 2.47
N ASN A 49 -2.83 -6.31 2.22
CA ASN A 49 -1.81 -6.09 3.25
C ASN A 49 -2.39 -5.20 4.35
N VAL A 50 -2.28 -5.62 5.62
CA VAL A 50 -2.91 -4.90 6.76
C VAL A 50 -1.95 -4.56 7.89
N ALA A 51 -0.80 -5.24 7.96
CA ALA A 51 0.18 -5.04 9.02
C ALA A 51 1.56 -5.61 8.69
N ARG A 52 2.51 -5.26 9.55
CA ARG A 52 3.83 -5.86 9.70
C ARG A 52 3.86 -6.78 10.92
N VAL A 53 4.59 -7.89 10.86
CA VAL A 53 4.76 -8.81 12.00
C VAL A 53 5.39 -8.14 13.22
N GLU A 54 6.17 -7.09 13.04
CA GLU A 54 6.78 -6.28 14.10
C GLU A 54 5.74 -5.51 14.93
N GLN A 55 4.53 -5.31 14.41
CA GLN A 55 3.40 -4.76 15.19
C GLN A 55 2.77 -5.81 16.12
N LEU A 56 3.12 -7.09 15.94
CA LEU A 56 2.66 -8.23 16.74
C LEU A 56 3.88 -8.99 17.29
N PRO A 57 4.73 -8.37 18.13
CA PRO A 57 6.07 -8.89 18.43
C PRO A 57 6.10 -10.14 19.31
N ARG A 58 5.03 -10.44 20.06
CA ARG A 58 5.01 -11.54 21.03
C ARG A 58 3.63 -12.16 21.17
N LYS A 59 3.55 -13.34 21.78
CA LYS A 59 2.28 -14.01 22.12
C LYS A 59 1.31 -13.04 22.80
N GLY A 60 0.07 -13.04 22.34
CA GLY A 60 -1.01 -12.20 22.85
C GLY A 60 -0.96 -10.76 22.34
N SER A 61 0.10 -10.34 21.63
CA SER A 61 0.07 -9.06 20.92
C SER A 61 -1.08 -9.07 19.92
N TYR A 62 -1.89 -8.02 19.95
CA TYR A 62 -2.98 -7.81 19.02
C TYR A 62 -3.01 -6.37 18.52
N LEU A 63 -3.63 -6.18 17.36
CA LEU A 63 -4.08 -4.89 16.88
C LEU A 63 -5.42 -5.05 16.16
N THR A 64 -6.21 -3.99 16.09
CA THR A 64 -7.45 -3.96 15.32
C THR A 64 -7.29 -3.09 14.10
N ARG A 65 -7.94 -3.46 12.98
CA ARG A 65 -8.04 -2.60 11.80
C ARG A 65 -9.49 -2.29 11.46
N GLU A 66 -9.79 -1.02 11.18
CA GLU A 66 -11.09 -0.62 10.65
C GLU A 66 -11.06 -0.69 9.12
N MET A 67 -11.80 -1.64 8.56
CA MET A 67 -11.78 -1.94 7.14
C MET A 67 -13.07 -1.43 6.49
N LYS A 68 -13.19 -0.09 6.38
CA LYS A 68 -14.43 0.57 5.90
C LYS A 68 -14.88 0.06 4.53
N VAL A 69 -13.93 -0.20 3.61
CA VAL A 69 -14.20 -0.72 2.27
C VAL A 69 -14.93 -2.08 2.30
N VAL A 70 -14.66 -2.94 3.28
CA VAL A 70 -15.40 -4.21 3.48
C VAL A 70 -16.48 -4.13 4.56
N ASN A 71 -16.73 -2.93 5.12
CA ASN A 71 -17.68 -2.65 6.21
C ASN A 71 -17.51 -3.58 7.41
N THR A 72 -16.27 -3.74 7.87
CA THR A 72 -15.98 -4.55 9.06
C THR A 72 -14.78 -4.00 9.84
N SER A 73 -14.57 -4.55 11.03
CA SER A 73 -13.35 -4.38 11.81
C SER A 73 -12.75 -5.76 12.02
N ILE A 74 -11.43 -5.88 11.98
CA ILE A 74 -10.72 -7.14 12.23
C ILE A 74 -9.80 -7.03 13.43
N ILE A 75 -9.55 -8.16 14.09
CA ILE A 75 -8.51 -8.33 15.11
C ILE A 75 -7.42 -9.17 14.46
N LEU A 76 -6.19 -8.65 14.44
CA LEU A 76 -4.99 -9.45 14.20
C LEU A 76 -4.37 -9.80 15.55
N VAL A 77 -3.97 -11.05 15.75
CA VAL A 77 -3.39 -11.51 17.01
C VAL A 77 -2.29 -12.54 16.77
N ARG A 78 -1.20 -12.46 17.53
CA ARG A 78 -0.24 -13.57 17.63
C ARG A 78 -0.70 -14.54 18.72
N ASN A 79 -1.10 -15.74 18.33
CA ASN A 79 -1.71 -16.72 19.22
C ASN A 79 -0.67 -17.41 20.14
N GLY A 80 -1.12 -18.47 20.83
CA GLY A 80 -0.28 -19.27 21.72
C GLY A 80 0.84 -20.06 21.06
N SER A 81 0.67 -20.47 19.80
CA SER A 81 1.68 -21.18 19.00
C SER A 81 2.67 -20.25 18.29
N GLY A 82 2.41 -18.94 18.32
CA GLY A 82 3.24 -17.94 17.65
C GLY A 82 2.76 -17.59 16.23
N GLU A 83 1.68 -18.22 15.75
CA GLU A 83 1.02 -17.91 14.48
C GLU A 83 0.25 -16.58 14.58
N ILE A 84 0.15 -15.86 13.47
CA ILE A 84 -0.72 -14.69 13.37
C ILE A 84 -2.07 -15.15 12.81
N LYS A 85 -3.14 -14.83 13.54
CA LYS A 85 -4.52 -15.10 13.15
C LYS A 85 -5.29 -13.80 12.97
N ALA A 86 -6.31 -13.83 12.13
CA ALA A 86 -7.24 -12.73 11.93
C ALA A 86 -8.68 -13.18 12.21
N TYR A 87 -9.45 -12.33 12.87
CA TYR A 87 -10.87 -12.57 13.17
C TYR A 87 -11.69 -11.32 12.90
N HIS A 88 -12.96 -11.48 12.53
CA HIS A 88 -13.91 -10.37 12.60
C HIS A 88 -14.03 -9.89 14.05
N ASN A 89 -13.92 -8.57 14.25
CA ASN A 89 -13.96 -7.91 15.56
C ASN A 89 -15.39 -7.78 16.09
N VAL A 90 -16.12 -8.90 16.14
CA VAL A 90 -17.55 -8.94 16.46
C VAL A 90 -17.79 -10.08 17.45
N CYS A 91 -18.32 -9.73 18.62
CA CYS A 91 -18.75 -10.71 19.61
C CYS A 91 -19.95 -11.50 19.08
N ARG A 92 -19.89 -12.83 19.20
CA ARG A 92 -20.90 -13.77 18.68
C ARG A 92 -22.23 -13.77 19.44
N HIS A 93 -22.34 -13.07 20.58
CA HIS A 93 -23.57 -12.98 21.36
C HIS A 93 -24.57 -11.99 20.74
N ARG A 94 -24.27 -10.69 20.79
CA ARG A 94 -25.16 -9.60 20.32
C ARG A 94 -24.46 -8.62 19.39
N GLY A 95 -23.36 -9.05 18.76
CA GLY A 95 -22.69 -8.26 17.71
C GLY A 95 -21.90 -7.04 18.18
N ASN A 96 -21.67 -6.86 19.49
CA ASN A 96 -20.83 -5.75 19.96
C ASN A 96 -19.41 -5.91 19.43
N LYS A 97 -18.76 -4.81 19.08
CA LYS A 97 -17.34 -4.78 18.77
C LYS A 97 -16.55 -5.38 19.93
N LEU A 98 -15.74 -6.38 19.64
CA LEU A 98 -15.15 -7.21 20.69
C LEU A 98 -13.97 -6.50 21.38
N VAL A 99 -13.09 -5.90 20.59
CA VAL A 99 -11.85 -5.27 21.01
C VAL A 99 -11.88 -3.80 20.63
N TRP A 100 -11.92 -2.94 21.64
CA TRP A 100 -11.88 -1.48 21.56
C TRP A 100 -11.51 -0.88 22.93
N ASN A 101 -11.01 0.36 22.95
CA ASN A 101 -10.62 1.07 24.20
C ASN A 101 -11.73 2.00 24.68
N ASP A 102 -11.48 3.29 24.89
CA ASP A 102 -12.53 4.26 25.26
C ASP A 102 -13.28 4.76 24.01
N MET A 103 -12.66 4.63 22.84
CA MET A 103 -13.18 5.07 21.55
C MET A 103 -13.53 3.85 20.68
N PRO A 104 -14.80 3.38 20.66
CA PRO A 104 -15.19 2.15 19.96
C PRO A 104 -14.98 2.19 18.44
N LEU A 105 -14.90 3.38 17.86
CA LEU A 105 -14.71 3.58 16.41
C LEU A 105 -13.25 3.77 16.00
N GLN A 106 -12.31 3.71 16.94
CA GLN A 106 -10.88 3.84 16.67
C GLN A 106 -10.17 2.50 16.77
N GLU A 107 -9.11 2.36 15.98
CA GLU A 107 -8.20 1.22 16.07
C GLU A 107 -7.46 1.23 17.42
N THR A 108 -7.19 0.04 17.95
CA THR A 108 -6.44 -0.17 19.18
C THR A 108 -5.45 -1.32 19.02
N SER A 109 -4.41 -1.33 19.84
CA SER A 109 -3.45 -2.43 19.92
C SER A 109 -3.04 -2.65 21.37
N GLY A 110 -2.50 -3.83 21.66
CA GLY A 110 -2.10 -4.18 23.01
C GLY A 110 -1.61 -5.61 23.13
N VAL A 111 -1.62 -6.11 24.36
CA VAL A 111 -1.32 -7.51 24.68
C VAL A 111 -2.41 -8.06 25.57
N CYS A 112 -2.95 -9.23 25.25
CA CYS A 112 -3.95 -9.91 26.06
C CYS A 112 -3.67 -11.41 26.16
N ARG A 113 -4.31 -12.07 27.13
CA ARG A 113 -4.32 -13.54 27.26
C ARG A 113 -5.54 -14.17 26.61
N GLN A 114 -6.61 -13.39 26.46
CA GLN A 114 -7.90 -13.73 25.88
C GLN A 114 -8.63 -12.43 25.55
N PHE A 115 -9.59 -12.47 24.65
CA PHE A 115 -10.50 -11.37 24.39
C PHE A 115 -11.74 -11.49 25.27
N THR A 116 -12.18 -10.40 25.90
CA THR A 116 -13.39 -10.38 26.74
C THR A 116 -14.31 -9.28 26.24
N CYS A 117 -15.51 -9.65 25.82
CA CYS A 117 -16.50 -8.69 25.36
C CYS A 117 -16.93 -7.78 26.51
N LYS A 118 -16.76 -6.47 26.35
CA LYS A 118 -17.15 -5.46 27.34
C LYS A 118 -18.66 -5.40 27.61
N TYR A 119 -19.50 -6.06 26.80
CA TYR A 119 -20.96 -6.03 26.98
C TYR A 119 -21.44 -7.04 28.04
N HIS A 120 -21.18 -8.33 27.81
CA HIS A 120 -21.71 -9.42 28.66
C HIS A 120 -20.63 -10.44 29.03
N ALA A 121 -19.36 -10.04 28.97
CA ALA A 121 -18.21 -10.83 29.38
C ALA A 121 -18.00 -12.18 28.66
N TRP A 122 -18.59 -12.42 27.49
CA TRP A 122 -18.22 -13.56 26.65
C TRP A 122 -16.73 -13.50 26.33
N ARG A 123 -16.01 -14.62 26.54
CA ARG A 123 -14.54 -14.66 26.41
C ARG A 123 -14.10 -15.60 25.32
N TYR A 124 -13.09 -15.19 24.58
CA TYR A 124 -12.50 -15.94 23.49
C TYR A 124 -11.00 -16.08 23.73
N ASP A 125 -10.45 -17.27 23.55
CA ASP A 125 -9.00 -17.43 23.56
C ASP A 125 -8.35 -16.78 22.31
N LEU A 126 -7.03 -16.88 22.22
CA LEU A 126 -6.27 -16.29 21.10
C LEU A 126 -6.41 -17.08 19.79
N ASP A 127 -6.98 -18.29 19.85
CA ASP A 127 -7.32 -19.12 18.69
C ASP A 127 -8.79 -18.91 18.26
N GLY A 128 -9.51 -18.02 18.95
CA GLY A 128 -10.88 -17.61 18.64
C GLY A 128 -11.96 -18.49 19.26
N ASN A 129 -11.62 -19.50 20.07
CA ASN A 129 -12.62 -20.37 20.67
C ASN A 129 -13.37 -19.66 21.80
N LEU A 130 -14.69 -19.84 21.88
CA LEU A 130 -15.50 -19.33 22.98
C LEU A 130 -15.23 -20.15 24.25
N THR A 131 -14.57 -19.55 25.23
CA THR A 131 -14.11 -20.23 26.46
C THR A 131 -15.01 -19.98 27.66
N PHE A 132 -15.76 -18.88 27.68
CA PHE A 132 -16.62 -18.53 28.80
C PHE A 132 -17.87 -17.75 28.35
N VAL A 133 -19.01 -18.10 28.94
CA VAL A 133 -20.28 -17.40 28.83
C VAL A 133 -20.77 -17.05 30.24
N GLN A 134 -21.18 -15.79 30.44
CA GLN A 134 -21.78 -15.35 31.69
C GLN A 134 -23.17 -15.99 31.85
N GLN A 135 -23.44 -16.63 32.99
CA GLN A 135 -24.70 -17.37 33.24
C GLN A 135 -25.01 -18.38 32.11
N GLU A 136 -24.03 -19.24 31.82
CA GLU A 136 -24.08 -20.22 30.72
C GLU A 136 -25.32 -21.14 30.79
N ASP A 137 -25.81 -21.42 32.00
CA ASP A 137 -26.97 -22.26 32.33
C ASP A 137 -28.32 -21.65 31.93
N GLU A 138 -28.40 -20.34 31.70
CA GLU A 138 -29.61 -19.65 31.21
C GLU A 138 -29.79 -19.77 29.68
N PHE A 139 -28.80 -20.32 28.96
CA PHE A 139 -28.88 -20.51 27.51
C PHE A 139 -29.41 -21.91 27.17
N PHE A 140 -30.46 -21.97 26.36
CA PHE A 140 -30.99 -23.23 25.84
C PHE A 140 -30.03 -23.83 24.79
N ASP A 141 -29.62 -25.09 24.98
CA ASP A 141 -28.83 -25.89 24.04
C ASP A 141 -27.55 -25.21 23.52
N LEU A 142 -26.86 -24.43 24.37
CA LEU A 142 -25.64 -23.73 23.98
C LEU A 142 -24.48 -24.70 23.72
N ASP A 143 -24.09 -24.81 22.45
CA ASP A 143 -22.84 -25.44 22.03
C ASP A 143 -21.79 -24.37 21.71
N LYS A 144 -20.87 -24.11 22.66
CA LYS A 144 -19.81 -23.10 22.52
C LYS A 144 -18.94 -23.30 21.28
N SER A 145 -18.79 -24.52 20.77
CA SER A 145 -17.98 -24.79 19.57
C SER A 145 -18.50 -24.08 18.32
N ARG A 146 -19.80 -23.77 18.27
CA ARG A 146 -20.45 -23.07 17.14
C ARG A 146 -20.35 -21.54 17.21
N TYR A 147 -19.89 -21.01 18.35
CA TYR A 147 -19.88 -19.59 18.67
C TYR A 147 -18.47 -19.03 18.92
N GLY A 148 -17.43 -19.66 18.38
CA GLY A 148 -16.09 -19.04 18.28
C GLY A 148 -16.06 -17.80 17.38
N LEU A 149 -14.99 -17.02 17.42
CA LEU A 149 -14.82 -15.87 16.53
C LEU A 149 -14.81 -16.32 15.07
N VAL A 150 -15.42 -15.52 14.19
CA VAL A 150 -15.43 -15.83 12.75
C VAL A 150 -14.03 -15.49 12.20
N PRO A 151 -13.29 -16.47 11.64
CA PRO A 151 -11.95 -16.22 11.12
C PRO A 151 -12.01 -15.39 9.84
N VAL A 152 -10.95 -14.61 9.62
CA VAL A 152 -10.61 -14.01 8.34
C VAL A 152 -9.34 -14.73 7.86
N HIS A 153 -9.26 -15.09 6.58
CA HIS A 153 -8.07 -15.75 6.05
C HIS A 153 -6.87 -14.84 6.24
N CYS A 154 -5.75 -15.40 6.70
CA CYS A 154 -4.59 -14.64 7.14
C CYS A 154 -3.33 -15.43 6.77
N ASP A 155 -2.38 -14.77 6.13
CA ASP A 155 -1.09 -15.35 5.75
C ASP A 155 0.00 -14.28 5.78
N VAL A 156 1.26 -14.70 5.83
CA VAL A 156 2.42 -13.82 6.02
C VAL A 156 3.47 -14.08 4.95
N TRP A 157 3.84 -13.02 4.22
CA TRP A 157 4.93 -13.04 3.26
C TRP A 157 6.02 -12.05 3.70
N GLU A 158 7.26 -12.51 3.92
CA GLU A 158 8.40 -11.65 4.30
C GLU A 158 8.12 -10.68 5.49
N GLY A 159 7.27 -11.12 6.42
CA GLY A 159 6.82 -10.35 7.57
C GLY A 159 5.69 -9.34 7.30
N PHE A 160 5.14 -9.31 6.09
CA PHE A 160 3.94 -8.58 5.73
C PHE A 160 2.72 -9.47 5.95
N VAL A 161 1.79 -9.02 6.79
CA VAL A 161 0.56 -9.74 7.13
C VAL A 161 -0.54 -9.35 6.14
N PHE A 162 -1.08 -10.35 5.43
CA PHE A 162 -2.18 -10.18 4.50
C PHE A 162 -3.44 -10.88 5.01
N VAL A 163 -4.60 -10.35 4.62
CA VAL A 163 -5.90 -10.95 4.89
C VAL A 163 -6.76 -11.08 3.65
N ASN A 164 -7.67 -12.05 3.64
CA ASN A 164 -8.66 -12.25 2.59
C ASN A 164 -10.04 -12.53 3.19
N PHE A 165 -11.08 -11.85 2.70
CA PHE A 165 -12.44 -11.92 3.23
C PHE A 165 -13.36 -12.88 2.46
N ALA A 166 -12.88 -13.49 1.37
CA ALA A 166 -13.63 -14.47 0.63
C ALA A 166 -13.91 -15.67 1.54
N ARG A 167 -15.08 -16.30 1.36
CA ARG A 167 -15.42 -17.53 2.10
C ARG A 167 -14.32 -18.59 1.94
N GLN A 168 -13.80 -18.72 0.73
CA GLN A 168 -12.60 -19.45 0.39
C GLN A 168 -11.78 -18.56 -0.57
N PRO A 169 -10.51 -18.26 -0.28
CA PRO A 169 -9.65 -17.53 -1.21
C PRO A 169 -9.52 -18.32 -2.51
N GLU A 170 -9.58 -17.63 -3.63
CA GLU A 170 -9.47 -18.25 -4.97
C GLU A 170 -8.06 -18.77 -5.26
N GLN A 171 -7.08 -18.23 -4.54
CA GLN A 171 -5.67 -18.55 -4.63
C GLN A 171 -4.99 -18.32 -3.29
N SER A 172 -3.91 -19.04 -3.03
CA SER A 172 -3.03 -18.78 -1.88
C SER A 172 -2.40 -17.39 -1.96
N LEU A 173 -1.89 -16.87 -0.84
CA LEU A 173 -1.17 -15.59 -0.85
C LEU A 173 0.01 -15.63 -1.82
N ARG A 174 0.77 -16.73 -1.83
CA ARG A 174 1.95 -16.85 -2.70
C ARG A 174 1.61 -16.83 -4.19
N GLU A 175 0.54 -17.51 -4.57
CA GLU A 175 0.03 -17.48 -5.96
C GLU A 175 -0.45 -16.09 -6.34
N PHE A 176 -1.17 -15.40 -5.43
CA PHE A 176 -1.61 -14.03 -5.65
C PHE A 176 -0.45 -13.07 -5.90
N LEU A 177 0.60 -13.13 -5.07
CA LEU A 177 1.76 -12.24 -5.18
C LEU A 177 2.57 -12.45 -6.47
N GLY A 178 2.62 -13.69 -6.97
CA GLY A 178 3.29 -14.02 -8.22
C GLY A 178 4.83 -13.91 -8.20
N PRO A 179 5.51 -14.35 -9.29
CA PRO A 179 6.96 -14.35 -9.39
C PRO A 179 7.62 -12.97 -9.31
N MET A 180 6.99 -11.90 -9.80
CA MET A 180 7.52 -10.54 -9.74
C MET A 180 7.71 -10.07 -8.30
N VAL A 181 6.74 -10.32 -7.42
CA VAL A 181 6.81 -9.93 -6.02
C VAL A 181 7.63 -10.93 -5.22
N THR A 182 7.45 -12.24 -5.44
CA THR A 182 8.23 -13.25 -4.71
C THR A 182 9.73 -13.23 -5.07
N ALA A 183 10.13 -12.58 -6.17
CA ALA A 183 11.54 -12.28 -6.46
C ALA A 183 12.17 -11.24 -5.51
N LEU A 184 11.39 -10.64 -4.59
CA LEU A 184 11.85 -9.77 -3.51
C LEU A 184 12.17 -10.54 -2.21
N GLU A 185 11.88 -11.85 -2.16
CA GLU A 185 12.19 -12.71 -1.02
C GLU A 185 13.69 -12.61 -0.66
N GLY A 186 13.99 -12.54 0.63
CA GLY A 186 15.35 -12.31 1.15
C GLY A 186 15.76 -10.85 1.32
N TYR A 187 14.95 -9.86 0.91
CA TYR A 187 15.21 -8.47 1.30
C TYR A 187 15.17 -8.34 2.84
N PRO A 188 16.10 -7.61 3.48
CA PRO A 188 16.21 -7.56 4.94
C PRO A 188 15.16 -6.63 5.59
N PHE A 189 13.86 -6.86 5.32
CA PHE A 189 12.76 -6.03 5.84
C PHE A 189 12.81 -5.88 7.37
N GLY A 190 13.11 -6.98 8.08
CA GLY A 190 13.19 -7.00 9.55
C GLY A 190 14.38 -6.20 10.13
N ALA A 191 15.39 -5.86 9.33
CA ALA A 191 16.50 -5.01 9.76
C ALA A 191 16.14 -3.52 9.76
N MET A 192 15.04 -3.13 9.11
CA MET A 192 14.61 -1.74 8.96
C MET A 192 13.73 -1.30 10.14
N THR A 193 14.33 -1.21 11.33
CA THR A 193 13.59 -1.01 12.59
C THR A 193 13.25 0.46 12.89
N SER A 194 13.91 1.41 12.22
CA SER A 194 13.66 2.84 12.36
C SER A 194 12.53 3.23 11.38
N ARG A 195 11.41 3.73 11.92
CA ARG A 195 10.19 3.93 11.14
C ARG A 195 9.59 5.32 11.33
N TRP A 196 9.07 5.89 10.25
CA TRP A 196 8.30 7.13 10.25
C TRP A 196 7.01 6.85 9.49
N SER A 197 5.88 7.10 10.14
CA SER A 197 4.57 6.86 9.53
C SER A 197 3.79 8.16 9.44
N TYR A 198 3.09 8.32 8.33
CA TYR A 198 2.14 9.39 8.08
C TYR A 198 0.80 8.77 7.68
N ARG A 199 -0.28 9.41 8.12
CA ARG A 199 -1.65 9.00 7.81
C ARG A 199 -2.46 10.23 7.46
N SER A 200 -3.20 10.17 6.36
CA SER A 200 -4.10 11.23 5.92
C SER A 200 -5.43 10.71 5.44
N GLU A 201 -6.46 11.54 5.54
CA GLU A 201 -7.71 11.35 4.82
C GLU A 201 -7.66 12.27 3.60
N VAL A 202 -7.74 11.67 2.41
CA VAL A 202 -7.65 12.38 1.13
C VAL A 202 -9.01 12.33 0.44
N LYS A 203 -9.50 13.48 -0.02
CA LYS A 203 -10.78 13.63 -0.72
C LYS A 203 -10.66 13.36 -2.23
N ALA A 204 -10.03 12.24 -2.55
CA ALA A 204 -9.93 11.71 -3.90
C ALA A 204 -10.14 10.18 -3.87
N ASN A 205 -10.59 9.61 -4.98
CA ASN A 205 -10.63 8.17 -5.16
C ASN A 205 -9.22 7.57 -4.97
N TRP A 206 -9.17 6.39 -4.39
CA TRP A 206 -7.93 5.68 -4.10
C TRP A 206 -7.10 5.38 -5.35
N LYS A 207 -7.74 5.14 -6.51
CA LYS A 207 -7.06 4.85 -7.79
C LYS A 207 -6.32 6.07 -8.32
N LEU A 208 -6.96 7.24 -8.35
CA LEU A 208 -6.32 8.49 -8.78
C LEU A 208 -5.08 8.82 -7.95
N TYR A 209 -5.16 8.55 -6.65
CA TYR A 209 -4.02 8.81 -5.77
C TYR A 209 -2.93 7.75 -5.91
N MET A 210 -3.28 6.49 -6.19
CA MET A 210 -2.31 5.45 -6.52
C MET A 210 -1.59 5.72 -7.84
N ASP A 211 -2.30 6.22 -8.85
CA ASP A 211 -1.79 6.58 -10.18
C ASP A 211 -0.60 7.54 -10.09
N ALA A 212 -0.71 8.57 -9.24
CA ALA A 212 0.36 9.55 -9.02
C ALA A 212 1.65 8.96 -8.44
N PHE A 213 1.64 7.74 -7.89
CA PHE A 213 2.86 7.04 -7.42
C PHE A 213 3.34 5.95 -8.38
N GLN A 214 2.74 5.86 -9.57
CA GLN A 214 3.09 4.90 -10.65
C GLN A 214 3.46 5.57 -11.97
N GLU A 215 3.39 6.89 -12.03
CA GLU A 215 4.03 7.71 -13.06
C GLU A 215 4.85 8.82 -12.40
N PHE A 216 5.76 9.43 -13.17
CA PHE A 216 6.59 10.54 -12.69
C PHE A 216 6.59 11.69 -13.72
N TYR A 217 5.57 11.73 -14.58
CA TYR A 217 5.37 12.78 -15.56
C TYR A 217 5.05 14.11 -14.86
N HIS A 218 4.30 14.09 -13.76
CA HIS A 218 3.99 15.29 -12.98
C HIS A 218 5.21 15.81 -12.19
N ALA A 219 6.15 14.93 -11.81
CA ALA A 219 7.16 15.23 -10.80
C ALA A 219 8.04 16.47 -11.11
N PRO A 220 8.54 16.67 -12.35
CA PRO A 220 9.32 17.87 -12.70
C PRO A 220 8.53 19.18 -12.61
N VAL A 221 7.20 19.12 -12.68
CA VAL A 221 6.32 20.30 -12.68
C VAL A 221 5.75 20.55 -11.29
N LEU A 222 5.06 19.57 -10.73
CA LEU A 222 4.35 19.71 -9.45
C LEU A 222 5.34 19.98 -8.31
N HIS A 223 6.47 19.27 -8.29
CA HIS A 223 7.45 19.37 -7.20
C HIS A 223 8.57 20.38 -7.45
N ALA A 224 8.46 21.21 -8.49
CA ALA A 224 9.52 22.15 -8.86
C ALA A 224 9.91 23.09 -7.71
N ASN A 225 8.97 23.47 -6.84
CA ASN A 225 9.21 24.37 -5.72
C ASN A 225 9.87 23.70 -4.51
N GLN A 226 10.04 22.37 -4.51
CA GLN A 226 10.72 21.63 -3.44
C GLN A 226 12.25 21.59 -3.60
N SER A 227 12.74 22.03 -4.75
CA SER A 227 14.15 21.98 -5.13
C SER A 227 14.65 23.36 -5.55
N PRO A 228 15.97 23.63 -5.48
CA PRO A 228 16.53 24.88 -5.96
C PRO A 228 16.20 25.13 -7.43
N THR A 229 16.01 26.40 -7.80
CA THR A 229 15.61 26.80 -9.17
C THR A 229 16.51 26.23 -10.26
N ALA A 230 17.82 26.11 -10.01
CA ALA A 230 18.77 25.55 -10.96
C ALA A 230 18.47 24.06 -11.24
N TYR A 231 18.20 23.28 -10.20
CA TYR A 231 17.81 21.88 -10.33
C TYR A 231 16.45 21.74 -11.04
N SER A 232 15.44 22.49 -10.61
CA SER A 232 14.09 22.36 -11.18
C SER A 232 14.05 22.71 -12.67
N LYS A 233 14.85 23.70 -13.11
CA LYS A 233 15.03 23.99 -14.55
C LYS A 233 15.69 22.84 -15.30
N ALA A 234 16.74 22.25 -14.74
CA ALA A 234 17.41 21.11 -15.34
C ALA A 234 16.48 19.88 -15.43
N ALA A 235 15.73 19.59 -14.36
CA ALA A 235 14.75 18.51 -14.31
C ALA A 235 13.61 18.72 -15.34
N ALA A 236 13.07 19.94 -15.47
CA ALA A 236 12.05 20.24 -16.46
C ALA A 236 12.55 20.11 -17.91
N GLN A 237 13.78 20.55 -18.19
CA GLN A 237 14.41 20.37 -19.51
C GLN A 237 14.70 18.91 -19.82
N ALA A 238 15.10 18.15 -18.79
CA ALA A 238 15.30 16.72 -18.93
C ALA A 238 13.95 16.01 -19.16
N GLY A 239 12.89 16.41 -18.48
CA GLY A 239 11.66 15.63 -18.40
C GLY A 239 11.90 14.25 -17.77
N PHE A 240 10.84 13.47 -17.70
CA PHE A 240 10.87 12.12 -17.15
C PHE A 240 10.98 11.07 -18.26
N GLU A 241 11.82 10.05 -18.06
CA GLU A 241 11.83 8.82 -18.86
C GLU A 241 12.08 7.61 -17.94
N ALA A 242 11.08 6.76 -17.72
CA ALA A 242 11.27 5.55 -16.91
C ALA A 242 12.10 4.49 -17.68
N PRO A 243 13.16 3.93 -17.05
CA PRO A 243 13.93 2.84 -17.63
C PRO A 243 13.16 1.55 -17.87
N HIS A 244 12.15 1.24 -17.06
CA HIS A 244 11.49 -0.07 -17.09
C HIS A 244 10.08 -0.03 -16.52
N TYR A 245 9.17 -0.72 -17.19
CA TYR A 245 7.85 -1.09 -16.67
C TYR A 245 7.63 -2.59 -16.79
N ARG A 246 6.99 -3.19 -15.80
CA ARG A 246 6.58 -4.60 -15.82
C ARG A 246 5.16 -4.74 -15.29
N LEU A 247 4.35 -5.53 -16.00
CA LEU A 247 3.01 -5.94 -15.58
C LEU A 247 3.03 -7.44 -15.29
N GLU A 248 2.38 -7.88 -14.23
CA GLU A 248 2.23 -9.30 -13.91
C GLU A 248 0.93 -9.56 -13.15
N GLY A 249 -0.04 -10.16 -13.82
CA GLY A 249 -1.40 -10.25 -13.31
C GLY A 249 -1.91 -8.86 -12.91
N PRO A 250 -2.53 -8.69 -11.73
CA PRO A 250 -3.04 -7.39 -11.30
C PRO A 250 -1.94 -6.45 -10.79
N HIS A 251 -0.72 -6.96 -10.61
CA HIS A 251 0.42 -6.24 -10.04
C HIS A 251 1.26 -5.56 -11.12
N ARG A 252 2.01 -4.54 -10.71
CA ARG A 252 2.87 -3.80 -11.64
C ARG A 252 4.08 -3.19 -10.95
N LEU A 253 5.03 -2.79 -11.77
CA LEU A 253 6.30 -2.20 -11.37
C LEU A 253 6.72 -1.10 -12.34
N VAL A 254 7.25 -0.01 -11.78
CA VAL A 254 8.09 0.96 -12.49
C VAL A 254 9.44 1.09 -11.78
N SER A 255 10.52 1.05 -12.56
CA SER A 255 11.85 1.44 -12.11
C SER A 255 12.14 2.87 -12.57
N THR A 256 12.88 3.63 -11.76
CA THR A 256 13.38 4.96 -12.12
C THR A 256 14.89 5.05 -12.00
N SER A 257 15.49 5.89 -12.85
CA SER A 257 16.88 6.30 -12.66
C SER A 257 16.99 7.27 -11.49
N GLY A 258 18.06 7.15 -10.73
CA GLY A 258 18.34 7.94 -9.56
C GLY A 258 19.10 9.22 -9.86
N VAL A 259 19.43 9.90 -8.78
CA VAL A 259 20.17 11.14 -8.79
C VAL A 259 21.17 11.10 -7.65
N ARG A 260 22.46 11.30 -7.96
CA ARG A 260 23.52 11.39 -6.95
C ARG A 260 23.64 12.85 -6.51
N ALA A 261 22.85 13.22 -5.51
CA ALA A 261 22.78 14.62 -5.05
C ALA A 261 24.18 15.19 -4.76
N TRP A 262 25.05 14.43 -4.10
CA TRP A 262 26.42 14.84 -3.74
C TRP A 262 27.34 15.12 -4.94
N GLU A 263 27.00 14.68 -6.15
CA GLU A 263 27.78 14.97 -7.38
C GLU A 263 27.32 16.27 -8.07
N MET A 264 26.19 16.85 -7.64
CA MET A 264 25.66 18.08 -8.22
C MET A 264 26.49 19.32 -7.88
N ALA A 265 26.28 20.37 -8.68
CA ALA A 265 26.75 21.70 -8.32
C ALA A 265 26.02 22.23 -7.06
N PRO A 266 26.69 22.99 -6.17
CA PRO A 266 26.09 23.46 -4.92
C PRO A 266 24.76 24.24 -5.08
N GLU A 267 24.62 25.02 -6.16
CA GLU A 267 23.40 25.78 -6.47
C GLU A 267 22.18 24.90 -6.82
N MET A 268 22.40 23.61 -7.06
CA MET A 268 21.35 22.62 -7.32
C MET A 268 20.92 21.86 -6.07
N ARG A 269 21.57 22.09 -4.92
CA ARG A 269 21.25 21.45 -3.63
C ARG A 269 20.74 22.47 -2.62
N LYS A 270 19.91 22.01 -1.67
CA LYS A 270 19.54 22.84 -0.51
C LYS A 270 20.67 22.78 0.53
N PRO A 271 21.02 23.87 1.21
CA PRO A 271 22.04 23.85 2.27
C PRO A 271 21.78 22.81 3.36
N ILE A 272 20.52 22.55 3.70
CA ILE A 272 20.15 21.52 4.67
C ILE A 272 20.47 20.10 4.19
N GLU A 273 20.43 19.84 2.88
CA GLU A 273 20.78 18.54 2.32
C GLU A 273 22.28 18.28 2.44
N ASP A 274 23.12 19.32 2.27
CA ASP A 274 24.57 19.23 2.49
C ASP A 274 24.92 18.98 3.96
N ILE A 275 24.24 19.69 4.87
CA ILE A 275 24.48 19.56 6.32
C ILE A 275 24.05 18.18 6.83
N CYS A 276 22.88 17.71 6.41
CA CYS A 276 22.32 16.44 6.87
C CYS A 276 22.76 15.24 6.03
N GLN A 277 23.37 15.46 4.87
CA GLN A 277 23.70 14.45 3.88
C GLN A 277 22.49 13.57 3.54
N SER A 278 21.36 14.21 3.24
CA SER A 278 20.08 13.55 2.99
C SER A 278 19.14 14.47 2.20
N GLY A 279 18.08 13.91 1.61
CA GLY A 279 17.06 14.64 0.88
C GLY A 279 15.90 13.73 0.47
N LEU A 280 15.26 14.01 -0.68
CA LEU A 280 14.15 13.21 -1.21
C LEU A 280 14.51 11.73 -1.38
N PHE A 281 15.70 11.44 -1.92
CA PHE A 281 16.18 10.07 -2.17
C PHE A 281 16.67 9.35 -0.91
N GLY A 282 16.58 10.01 0.25
CA GLY A 282 17.08 9.52 1.54
C GLY A 282 18.51 9.95 1.88
N PRO A 283 19.07 9.37 2.95
CA PRO A 283 20.47 9.57 3.33
C PRO A 283 21.44 9.22 2.20
N TRP A 284 22.53 9.97 2.07
CA TRP A 284 23.57 9.73 1.07
C TRP A 284 24.42 8.50 1.37
N ASP A 285 24.62 8.22 2.67
CA ASP A 285 25.31 7.02 3.13
C ASP A 285 24.39 5.80 2.93
N LYS A 286 24.72 4.99 1.92
CA LYS A 286 24.02 3.72 1.67
C LYS A 286 24.45 2.67 2.71
N PRO A 287 23.52 2.07 3.47
CA PRO A 287 23.83 0.99 4.40
C PRO A 287 24.22 -0.28 3.64
N ASP A 288 25.06 -1.10 4.26
CA ASP A 288 25.32 -2.46 3.78
C ASP A 288 24.12 -3.34 4.15
N LEU A 289 23.39 -3.78 3.13
CA LEU A 289 22.23 -4.66 3.24
C LEU A 289 22.54 -6.10 2.82
N GLY A 290 23.81 -6.41 2.50
CA GLY A 290 24.21 -7.66 1.88
C GLY A 290 23.74 -7.77 0.42
N GLU A 291 23.59 -9.00 -0.05
CA GLU A 291 23.09 -9.29 -1.40
C GLU A 291 21.60 -8.93 -1.49
N LEU A 292 21.28 -8.04 -2.44
CA LEU A 292 19.91 -7.63 -2.70
C LEU A 292 19.21 -8.66 -3.61
N PRO A 293 17.89 -8.88 -3.44
CA PRO A 293 17.15 -9.82 -4.29
C PRO A 293 17.21 -9.46 -5.78
N ALA A 294 17.22 -10.48 -6.63
CA ALA A 294 17.29 -10.33 -8.09
C ALA A 294 16.06 -9.62 -8.69
N GLY A 295 14.95 -9.52 -7.94
CA GLY A 295 13.78 -8.74 -8.32
C GLY A 295 14.02 -7.23 -8.33
N LEU A 296 15.05 -6.73 -7.65
CA LEU A 296 15.38 -5.30 -7.57
C LEU A 296 16.27 -4.84 -8.74
N ASN A 297 16.11 -3.58 -9.11
CA ASN A 297 16.69 -2.89 -10.25
C ASN A 297 16.64 -3.72 -11.54
N PRO A 298 15.46 -4.21 -12.00
CA PRO A 298 15.37 -4.98 -13.23
C PRO A 298 15.79 -4.17 -14.46
N ALA A 299 15.69 -2.84 -14.38
CA ALA A 299 16.22 -1.90 -15.37
C ALA A 299 17.74 -1.97 -15.52
N LYS A 300 18.46 -2.46 -14.50
CA LYS A 300 19.93 -2.42 -14.39
C LYS A 300 20.49 -1.02 -14.64
N CYS A 301 19.76 0.00 -14.17
CA CYS A 301 20.14 1.39 -14.35
C CYS A 301 21.10 1.83 -13.24
N GLU A 302 22.05 2.71 -13.58
CA GLU A 302 22.98 3.33 -12.64
C GLU A 302 23.12 4.82 -13.00
N PRO A 303 22.83 5.76 -12.08
CA PRO A 303 22.32 5.51 -10.73
C PRO A 303 20.92 4.87 -10.70
N TRP A 304 20.73 3.87 -9.84
CA TRP A 304 19.41 3.31 -9.52
C TRP A 304 18.68 4.24 -8.56
N GLY A 305 17.49 4.70 -8.94
CA GLY A 305 16.68 5.62 -8.15
C GLY A 305 15.79 4.86 -7.19
N LEU A 306 14.71 4.30 -7.72
CA LEU A 306 13.81 3.43 -6.98
C LEU A 306 13.15 2.40 -7.90
N ASP A 307 12.62 1.36 -7.27
CA ASP A 307 11.61 0.48 -7.84
C ASP A 307 10.32 0.62 -7.04
N SER A 308 9.20 0.86 -7.73
CA SER A 308 7.87 1.00 -7.13
C SER A 308 7.01 -0.19 -7.52
N PHE A 309 6.85 -1.15 -6.60
CA PHE A 309 6.01 -2.32 -6.77
C PHE A 309 4.61 -2.04 -6.22
N GLN A 310 3.61 -1.98 -7.09
CA GLN A 310 2.22 -1.90 -6.66
C GLN A 310 1.59 -3.29 -6.65
N LEU A 311 1.26 -3.72 -5.44
CA LEU A 311 0.54 -4.94 -5.12
C LEU A 311 -0.94 -4.57 -4.99
N PHE A 312 -1.65 -4.70 -6.10
CA PHE A 312 -3.10 -4.51 -6.16
C PHE A 312 -3.82 -5.31 -5.06
N PRO A 313 -4.89 -4.75 -4.43
CA PRO A 313 -5.42 -3.42 -4.69
C PRO A 313 -4.83 -2.34 -3.80
N ASN A 314 -4.35 -2.65 -2.59
CA ASN A 314 -4.23 -1.64 -1.54
C ASN A 314 -2.80 -1.32 -1.10
N PHE A 315 -1.77 -1.91 -1.72
CA PHE A 315 -0.43 -1.93 -1.15
C PHE A 315 0.66 -1.62 -2.18
N VAL A 316 1.64 -0.81 -1.78
CA VAL A 316 2.82 -0.51 -2.61
C VAL A 316 4.06 -0.63 -1.75
N ILE A 317 5.14 -1.17 -2.33
CA ILE A 317 6.48 -1.17 -1.74
C ILE A 317 7.42 -0.42 -2.67
N LEU A 318 8.07 0.63 -2.17
CA LEU A 318 9.08 1.39 -2.91
C LEU A 318 10.45 1.09 -2.32
N PHE A 319 11.35 0.55 -3.12
CA PHE A 319 12.74 0.33 -2.74
C PHE A 319 13.60 1.43 -3.32
N TRP A 320 14.33 2.13 -2.46
CA TRP A 320 15.23 3.19 -2.88
C TRP A 320 16.64 2.66 -3.03
N GLY A 321 17.35 3.11 -4.07
CA GLY A 321 18.74 2.72 -4.35
C GLY A 321 19.69 2.98 -3.18
N GLN A 322 19.33 3.88 -2.26
CA GLN A 322 20.06 4.22 -1.04
C GLN A 322 19.80 3.30 0.15
N GLY A 323 19.21 2.12 -0.07
CA GLY A 323 19.15 1.07 0.94
C GLY A 323 18.11 1.32 2.03
N TRP A 324 16.97 1.84 1.65
CA TRP A 324 15.79 1.95 2.49
C TRP A 324 14.54 1.65 1.63
N TYR A 325 13.43 1.37 2.29
CA TYR A 325 12.17 1.18 1.58
C TYR A 325 11.05 1.95 2.27
N LEU A 326 9.97 2.16 1.55
CA LEU A 326 8.73 2.64 2.15
C LEU A 326 7.56 1.81 1.66
N THR A 327 6.44 1.92 2.35
CA THR A 327 5.18 1.33 1.93
C THR A 327 4.07 2.35 1.88
N TYR A 328 3.14 2.14 0.95
CA TYR A 328 1.86 2.83 0.92
C TYR A 328 0.70 1.88 1.09
N HIS A 329 -0.30 2.36 1.82
CA HIS A 329 -1.60 1.71 1.93
C HIS A 329 -2.70 2.68 1.54
N TYR A 330 -3.62 2.19 0.73
CA TYR A 330 -4.77 2.95 0.26
C TYR A 330 -6.05 2.26 0.72
N TRP A 331 -6.78 2.92 1.62
CA TRP A 331 -7.98 2.38 2.23
C TRP A 331 -9.20 3.18 1.80
N PRO A 332 -9.96 2.71 0.81
CA PRO A 332 -11.12 3.45 0.33
C PRO A 332 -12.13 3.68 1.45
N THR A 333 -12.62 4.90 1.56
CA THR A 333 -13.66 5.27 2.53
C THR A 333 -14.97 5.68 1.87
N SER A 334 -14.93 6.02 0.58
CA SER A 334 -16.07 6.24 -0.31
C SER A 334 -15.59 6.12 -1.77
N TYR A 335 -16.46 6.43 -2.74
CA TYR A 335 -16.07 6.53 -4.16
C TYR A 335 -15.15 7.74 -4.45
N GLN A 336 -15.08 8.73 -3.56
CA GLN A 336 -14.31 9.97 -3.76
C GLN A 336 -13.40 10.30 -2.56
N SER A 337 -13.11 9.31 -1.72
CA SER A 337 -12.23 9.51 -0.56
C SER A 337 -11.57 8.22 -0.11
N HIS A 338 -10.38 8.34 0.46
CA HIS A 338 -9.66 7.23 1.06
C HIS A 338 -8.78 7.70 2.23
N ILE A 339 -8.35 6.74 3.05
CA ILE A 339 -7.25 6.94 4.00
C ILE A 339 -5.96 6.48 3.31
N PHE A 340 -4.98 7.36 3.28
CA PHE A 340 -3.62 7.05 2.84
C PHE A 340 -2.72 6.84 4.06
N GLU A 341 -1.93 5.78 4.07
CA GLU A 341 -0.89 5.56 5.06
C GLU A 341 0.45 5.34 4.36
N GLY A 342 1.45 6.15 4.70
CA GLY A 342 2.82 6.00 4.23
C GLY A 342 3.73 5.67 5.39
N THR A 343 4.57 4.62 5.27
CA THR A 343 5.59 4.31 6.27
C THR A 343 6.95 4.14 5.62
N LEU A 344 7.94 4.88 6.10
CA LEU A 344 9.33 4.76 5.69
C LEU A 344 10.08 3.88 6.67
N TYR A 345 10.93 3.01 6.15
CA TYR A 345 11.66 2.00 6.87
C TYR A 345 13.15 2.13 6.58
N PHE A 346 13.92 2.42 7.63
CA PHE A 346 15.36 2.59 7.56
C PHE A 346 16.05 1.67 8.58
N PRO A 347 17.33 1.35 8.38
CA PRO A 347 18.13 0.72 9.42
C PRO A 347 18.16 1.57 10.69
N GLN A 348 18.40 0.93 11.83
CA GLN A 348 18.57 1.65 13.09
C GLN A 348 19.73 2.66 12.99
N PRO A 349 19.51 3.97 13.22
CA PRO A 349 20.58 4.94 13.20
C PRO A 349 21.52 4.71 14.38
N ARG A 350 22.83 4.78 14.12
CA ARG A 350 23.93 4.59 15.07
C ARG A 350 24.46 5.92 15.60
N THR A 351 24.19 7.02 14.89
CA THR A 351 24.63 8.36 15.27
C THR A 351 23.48 9.36 15.20
N PRO A 352 23.56 10.48 15.94
CA PRO A 352 22.60 11.57 15.81
C PRO A 352 22.47 12.11 14.37
N ARG A 353 23.59 12.14 13.61
CA ARG A 353 23.58 12.57 12.20
C ARG A 353 22.74 11.62 11.33
N GLU A 354 22.94 10.31 11.45
CA GLU A 354 22.15 9.31 10.73
C GLU A 354 20.66 9.43 11.07
N ARG A 355 20.32 9.69 12.33
CA ARG A 355 18.92 9.92 12.74
C ARG A 355 18.33 11.17 12.08
N VAL A 356 19.05 12.29 12.09
CA VAL A 356 18.62 13.54 11.45
C VAL A 356 18.49 13.38 9.93
N ALA A 357 19.40 12.63 9.30
CA ALA A 357 19.34 12.31 7.88
C ALA A 357 18.03 11.58 7.51
N GLN A 358 17.65 10.57 8.32
CA GLN A 358 16.41 9.83 8.13
C GLN A 358 15.17 10.72 8.39
N GLU A 359 15.23 11.62 9.38
CA GLU A 359 14.16 12.58 9.64
C GLU A 359 13.97 13.59 8.50
N LEU A 360 15.06 14.10 7.91
CA LEU A 360 14.98 14.98 6.74
C LEU A 360 14.34 14.26 5.54
N ALA A 361 14.68 12.99 5.32
CA ALA A 361 14.06 12.17 4.28
C ALA A 361 12.56 12.00 4.53
N ALA A 362 12.16 11.69 5.77
CA ALA A 362 10.77 11.52 6.14
C ALA A 362 9.94 12.80 6.01
N VAL A 363 10.49 13.95 6.44
CA VAL A 363 9.83 15.25 6.27
C VAL A 363 9.72 15.60 4.80
N SER A 364 10.80 15.43 4.03
CA SER A 364 10.80 15.67 2.58
C SER A 364 9.72 14.83 1.91
N PHE A 365 9.70 13.53 2.15
CA PHE A 365 8.69 12.62 1.60
C PHE A 365 7.25 13.09 1.88
N LYS A 366 6.96 13.45 3.13
CA LYS A 366 5.64 13.94 3.54
C LYS A 366 5.23 15.22 2.78
N GLU A 367 6.16 16.14 2.51
CA GLU A 367 5.85 17.36 1.73
C GLU A 367 5.49 17.05 0.27
N TYR A 368 6.09 16.02 -0.34
CA TYR A 368 5.74 15.58 -1.70
C TYR A 368 4.33 14.97 -1.72
N GLY A 369 4.05 14.02 -0.82
CA GLY A 369 2.72 13.40 -0.74
C GLY A 369 1.58 14.39 -0.43
N LEU A 370 1.86 15.51 0.26
CA LEU A 370 0.89 16.59 0.47
C LEU A 370 0.60 17.40 -0.81
N GLN A 371 1.59 17.61 -1.67
CA GLN A 371 1.38 18.26 -2.97
C GLN A 371 0.53 17.38 -3.89
N ASP A 372 0.78 16.07 -3.87
CA ASP A 372 -0.01 15.09 -4.63
C ASP A 372 -1.46 15.10 -4.15
N ALA A 373 -1.68 15.10 -2.83
CA ALA A 373 -3.02 15.14 -2.24
C ALA A 373 -3.82 16.34 -2.70
N ASN A 374 -3.27 17.54 -2.56
CA ASN A 374 -3.98 18.77 -2.95
C ASN A 374 -4.31 18.78 -4.45
N THR A 375 -3.37 18.34 -5.29
CA THR A 375 -3.56 18.26 -6.74
C THR A 375 -4.67 17.29 -7.09
N LEU A 376 -4.71 16.12 -6.44
CA LEU A 376 -5.65 15.07 -6.76
C LEU A 376 -7.04 15.29 -6.17
N GLU A 377 -7.17 16.03 -5.06
CA GLU A 377 -8.47 16.53 -4.60
C GLU A 377 -9.06 17.52 -5.62
N ALA A 378 -8.22 18.38 -6.21
CA ALA A 378 -8.65 19.26 -7.30
C ALA A 378 -9.04 18.45 -8.54
N THR A 379 -8.25 17.44 -8.92
CA THR A 379 -8.58 16.51 -10.02
C THR A 379 -9.94 15.84 -9.77
N GLN A 380 -10.15 15.23 -8.59
CA GLN A 380 -11.41 14.59 -8.20
C GLN A 380 -12.59 15.56 -8.40
N SER A 381 -12.47 16.79 -7.88
CA SER A 381 -13.54 17.79 -7.96
C SER A 381 -13.92 18.14 -9.41
N MET A 382 -12.97 18.08 -10.34
CA MET A 382 -13.20 18.41 -11.74
C MET A 382 -13.71 17.23 -12.56
N ILE A 383 -13.18 16.03 -12.35
CA ILE A 383 -13.68 14.84 -13.06
C ILE A 383 -15.11 14.47 -12.64
N GLU A 384 -15.51 14.78 -11.39
CA GLU A 384 -16.89 14.62 -10.92
C GLU A 384 -17.91 15.49 -11.68
N SER A 385 -17.45 16.58 -12.30
CA SER A 385 -18.31 17.44 -13.12
C SER A 385 -18.80 16.77 -14.41
N ARG A 386 -18.11 15.71 -14.87
CA ARG A 386 -18.39 14.99 -16.13
C ARG A 386 -18.46 15.90 -17.37
N VAL A 387 -17.88 17.10 -17.31
CA VAL A 387 -17.77 18.00 -18.48
C VAL A 387 -16.83 17.40 -19.52
N ILE A 388 -15.84 16.61 -19.07
CA ILE A 388 -14.93 15.81 -19.88
C ILE A 388 -14.94 14.40 -19.29
N ASP A 389 -15.13 13.40 -20.14
CA ASP A 389 -15.21 11.97 -19.79
C ASP A 389 -14.11 11.12 -20.43
N GLU A 390 -13.33 11.70 -21.33
CA GLU A 390 -12.22 11.08 -22.06
C GLU A 390 -10.90 11.83 -21.82
N PHE A 391 -9.87 11.10 -21.38
CA PHE A 391 -8.56 11.65 -21.05
C PHE A 391 -7.45 10.90 -21.79
N LEU A 392 -6.49 11.64 -22.34
CA LEU A 392 -5.34 11.06 -23.02
C LEU A 392 -4.21 10.77 -22.02
N LEU A 393 -3.69 9.56 -22.08
CA LEU A 393 -2.49 9.14 -21.36
C LEU A 393 -1.35 8.86 -22.34
N CYS A 394 -0.15 9.31 -22.00
CA CYS A 394 1.06 9.09 -22.75
C CYS A 394 1.65 7.68 -22.52
N ASP A 395 2.71 7.33 -23.27
CA ASP A 395 3.38 6.02 -23.20
C ASP A 395 3.95 5.68 -21.81
N GLN A 396 4.25 6.70 -21.00
CA GLN A 396 4.84 6.53 -19.66
C GLN A 396 3.80 6.40 -18.54
N GLU A 397 2.52 6.51 -18.89
CA GLU A 397 1.38 6.35 -17.98
C GLU A 397 0.72 4.97 -18.20
N ILE A 398 1.47 4.01 -18.73
CA ILE A 398 0.98 2.65 -19.03
C ILE A 398 0.45 1.93 -17.78
N LEU A 399 1.01 2.22 -16.60
CA LEU A 399 0.58 1.62 -15.34
C LEU A 399 -0.79 2.11 -14.87
N LEU A 400 -1.20 3.31 -15.28
CA LEU A 400 -2.51 3.88 -15.00
C LEU A 400 -3.56 3.14 -15.84
N ARG A 401 -3.28 2.94 -17.15
CA ARG A 401 -4.13 2.12 -18.04
C ARG A 401 -4.34 0.72 -17.45
N HIS A 402 -3.27 0.12 -16.94
CA HIS A 402 -3.32 -1.17 -16.27
C HIS A 402 -4.22 -1.14 -15.02
N LEU A 403 -4.21 -0.06 -14.21
CA LEU A 403 -5.05 0.01 -13.00
C LEU A 403 -6.53 -0.08 -13.32
N HIS A 404 -6.96 0.78 -14.22
CA HIS A 404 -8.37 0.90 -14.58
C HIS A 404 -8.84 -0.35 -15.33
N LYS A 405 -8.00 -0.94 -16.19
CA LYS A 405 -8.32 -2.21 -16.85
C LYS A 405 -8.47 -3.35 -15.85
N GLU A 406 -7.53 -3.52 -14.93
CA GLU A 406 -7.62 -4.59 -13.92
C GLU A 406 -8.82 -4.39 -13.00
N THR A 407 -9.13 -3.14 -12.63
CA THR A 407 -10.33 -2.81 -11.85
C THR A 407 -11.60 -3.26 -12.57
N ALA A 408 -11.71 -2.95 -13.87
CA ALA A 408 -12.82 -3.40 -14.71
C ALA A 408 -12.88 -4.94 -14.82
N ALA A 409 -11.74 -5.59 -15.07
CA ALA A 409 -11.66 -7.04 -15.23
C ALA A 409 -12.12 -7.79 -13.97
N TRP A 410 -11.71 -7.34 -12.79
CA TRP A 410 -12.14 -7.94 -11.51
C TRP A 410 -13.66 -7.79 -11.28
N ILE A 411 -14.24 -6.64 -11.67
CA ILE A 411 -15.68 -6.39 -11.59
C ILE A 411 -16.45 -7.27 -12.58
N GLU A 412 -15.96 -7.40 -13.81
CA GLU A 412 -16.57 -8.23 -14.85
C GLU A 412 -16.57 -9.70 -14.46
N ASP A 413 -15.43 -10.21 -13.97
CA ASP A 413 -15.29 -11.57 -13.46
C ASP A 413 -16.24 -11.84 -12.28
N TYR A 414 -16.34 -10.91 -11.32
CA TYR A 414 -17.31 -11.01 -10.22
C TYR A 414 -18.76 -11.10 -10.71
N ARG A 415 -19.12 -10.28 -11.70
CA ARG A 415 -20.47 -10.29 -12.30
C ARG A 415 -20.75 -11.61 -13.01
N ALA A 416 -19.79 -12.12 -13.79
CA ALA A 416 -19.92 -13.41 -14.48
C ALA A 416 -20.12 -14.56 -13.48
N GLY A 417 -19.33 -14.58 -12.39
CA GLY A 417 -19.46 -15.57 -11.32
C GLY A 417 -20.74 -15.47 -10.50
N SER A 418 -21.32 -14.27 -10.39
CA SER A 418 -22.59 -14.03 -9.67
C SER A 418 -23.82 -14.48 -10.46
N VAL A 419 -23.74 -14.48 -11.81
CA VAL A 419 -24.82 -14.99 -12.68
C VAL A 419 -24.84 -16.52 -12.75
N ALA A 420 -23.71 -17.16 -12.42
CA ALA A 420 -23.57 -18.62 -12.44
C ALA A 420 -23.96 -19.32 -11.11
N ARG A 421 -24.29 -18.57 -10.05
CA ARG A 421 -24.73 -19.07 -8.73
C ARG A 421 -26.18 -18.72 -8.50
#